data_AF-A0A149UQ35-F1
#
_entry.id   AF-A0A149UQ35-F1
#
_cell.length_a   1.000
_cell.length_b   1.000
_cell.length_c   1.000
_cell.angle_alpha   90.00
_cell.angle_beta   90.00
_cell.angle_gamma   90.00
#
_symmetry.space_group_name_H-M   'P 1'
#
loop_
_entity.id
_entity.type
_entity.pdbx_description
1 polymer ?
#
loop_
_entity_poly.entity_id
_entity_poly.type
_entity_poly.pdbx_seq_one_letter_code
_entity_poly.pdbx_strand_id
1 'polypeptide(L)'
;MSTKRSYSIEQDGENFVLIETSDAYGQPVVRVPYSIQQEADSGVSAMAKNPTHLRADRQEIALHLARRASSLIPLIPTAENLLEIRKITEALITASIAEIRKNENVSMEQKTGAAPSQKTD
;
A
#
# COMPACT_ATOMS: atom_id res chain seq x y z
N MET A 1 15.84 -24.12 4.21
CA MET A 1 16.37 -23.14 3.23
C MET A 1 15.41 -21.96 3.20
N SER A 2 15.89 -20.73 3.37
CA SER A 2 15.06 -19.52 3.27
C SER A 2 14.87 -19.22 1.78
N THR A 3 13.62 -19.16 1.32
CA THR A 3 13.29 -18.77 -0.06
C THR A 3 13.61 -17.30 -0.26
N LYS A 4 14.46 -16.98 -1.23
CA LYS A 4 14.80 -15.61 -1.59
C LYS A 4 13.67 -15.05 -2.44
N ARG A 5 13.01 -14.01 -1.94
CA ARG A 5 12.00 -13.24 -2.67
C ARG A 5 12.65 -12.00 -3.27
N SER A 6 12.33 -11.69 -4.52
CA SER A 6 12.68 -10.44 -5.17
C SER A 6 11.44 -9.77 -5.74
N TYR A 7 11.41 -8.45 -5.65
CA TYR A 7 10.28 -7.64 -6.11
C TYR A 7 10.74 -6.70 -7.23
N SER A 8 10.01 -6.64 -8.33
CA SER A 8 10.23 -5.69 -9.43
C SER A 8 8.92 -5.01 -9.83
N ILE A 9 9.01 -3.82 -10.43
CA ILE A 9 7.87 -3.14 -11.02
C ILE A 9 8.06 -3.18 -12.54
N GLU A 10 7.05 -3.65 -13.27
CA GLU A 10 7.02 -3.66 -14.73
C GLU A 10 5.85 -2.83 -15.26
N GLN A 11 5.98 -2.29 -16.46
CA GLN A 11 4.87 -1.60 -17.13
C GLN A 11 4.01 -2.61 -17.88
N ASP A 12 2.69 -2.56 -17.68
CA ASP A 12 1.68 -3.42 -18.32
C ASP A 12 0.59 -2.54 -18.96
N GLY A 13 0.82 -2.17 -20.23
CA GLY A 13 0.02 -1.17 -20.94
C GLY A 13 0.18 0.23 -20.34
N GLU A 14 -0.95 0.85 -19.95
CA GLU A 14 -0.98 2.14 -19.24
C GLU A 14 -0.78 2.00 -17.72
N ASN A 15 -0.70 0.77 -17.21
CA ASN A 15 -0.56 0.48 -15.78
C ASN A 15 0.87 0.01 -15.47
N PHE A 16 1.18 -0.08 -14.17
CA PHE A 16 2.36 -0.79 -13.71
C PHE A 16 1.91 -2.02 -12.92
N VAL A 17 2.78 -3.01 -12.77
CA VAL A 17 2.53 -4.23 -12.02
C VAL A 17 3.71 -4.47 -11.10
N LEU A 18 3.44 -4.73 -9.82
CA LEU A 18 4.42 -5.29 -8.90
C LEU A 18 4.50 -6.81 -9.15
N ILE A 19 5.72 -7.30 -9.34
CA ILE A 19 6.02 -8.69 -9.59
C ILE A 19 6.84 -9.22 -8.42
N GLU A 20 6.27 -10.20 -7.71
CA GLU A 20 7.04 -11.03 -6.79
C GLU A 20 7.61 -12.22 -7.55
N THR A 21 8.91 -12.43 -7.45
CA THR A 21 9.60 -13.63 -7.95
C THR A 21 10.18 -14.38 -6.76
N SER A 22 9.90 -15.68 -6.68
CA SER A 22 10.61 -16.59 -5.75
C SER A 22 11.60 -17.46 -6.51
N ASP A 23 12.69 -17.80 -5.86
CA ASP A 23 13.76 -18.69 -6.34
C ASP A 23 13.36 -20.18 -6.38
N ALA A 24 12.10 -20.51 -6.11
CA ALA A 24 11.58 -21.87 -6.19
C ALA A 24 11.26 -22.25 -7.66
N TYR A 25 11.91 -23.31 -8.15
CA TYR A 25 11.74 -23.88 -9.48
C TYR A 25 10.26 -23.92 -9.94
N GLY A 26 9.93 -23.15 -10.99
CA GLY A 26 8.77 -23.44 -11.85
C GLY A 26 7.62 -22.43 -11.89
N GLN A 27 7.73 -21.28 -11.22
CA GLN A 27 6.85 -20.09 -11.24
C GLN A 27 5.85 -19.93 -10.08
N PRO A 28 5.98 -18.79 -9.37
CA PRO A 28 4.82 -18.00 -9.01
C PRO A 28 5.05 -16.52 -9.35
N VAL A 29 4.50 -16.06 -10.48
CA VAL A 29 4.48 -14.64 -10.85
C VAL A 29 3.19 -14.05 -10.28
N VAL A 30 3.22 -13.65 -9.00
CA VAL A 30 2.11 -12.85 -8.48
C VAL A 30 2.24 -11.46 -9.12
N ARG A 31 1.43 -11.21 -10.15
CA ARG A 31 1.30 -9.90 -10.79
C ARG A 31 0.22 -9.12 -10.05
N VAL A 32 0.62 -8.07 -9.34
CA VAL A 32 -0.32 -7.15 -8.70
C VAL A 32 -0.36 -5.86 -9.52
N PRO A 33 -1.49 -5.48 -10.12
CA PRO A 33 -1.65 -4.17 -10.74
C PRO A 33 -1.33 -3.08 -9.71
N TYR A 34 -0.30 -2.29 -9.99
CA TYR A 34 0.20 -1.21 -9.16
C TYR A 34 0.22 0.07 -9.98
N SER A 35 -0.65 1.03 -9.70
CA SER A 35 -0.64 2.29 -10.48
C SER A 35 0.49 3.22 -10.01
N ILE A 36 1.22 3.85 -10.95
CA ILE A 36 2.18 4.93 -10.61
C ILE A 36 1.50 6.05 -9.82
N GLN A 37 0.21 6.29 -10.07
CA GLN A 37 -0.56 7.26 -9.30
C GLN A 37 -0.70 6.82 -7.83
N GLN A 38 -0.98 5.53 -7.57
CA GLN A 38 -1.06 5.00 -6.21
C GLN A 38 0.30 5.05 -5.50
N GLU A 39 1.39 4.81 -6.22
CA GLU A 39 2.76 4.98 -5.72
C GLU A 39 3.01 6.43 -5.27
N ALA A 40 2.75 7.39 -6.15
CA ALA A 40 2.94 8.81 -5.87
C ALA A 40 2.06 9.27 -4.70
N ASP A 41 0.78 8.93 -4.71
CA ASP A 41 -0.18 9.35 -3.68
C ASP A 41 0.13 8.75 -2.31
N SER A 42 0.60 7.49 -2.27
CA SER A 42 1.01 6.86 -1.02
C SER A 42 2.28 7.50 -0.46
N GLY A 43 3.25 7.86 -1.32
CA GLY A 43 4.46 8.57 -0.93
C GLY A 43 4.18 9.96 -0.37
N VAL A 44 3.38 10.75 -1.07
CA VAL A 44 2.95 12.09 -0.62
C VAL A 44 2.22 12.00 0.72
N SER A 45 1.28 11.05 0.86
CA SER A 45 0.52 10.85 2.09
C SER A 45 1.41 10.46 3.27
N ALA A 46 2.37 9.55 3.07
CA ALA A 46 3.31 9.14 4.11
C ALA A 46 4.17 10.32 4.62
N MET A 47 4.57 11.23 3.73
CA MET A 47 5.34 12.41 4.10
C MET A 47 4.47 13.45 4.82
N ALA A 48 3.28 13.74 4.29
CA ALA A 48 2.43 14.82 4.78
C ALA A 48 1.69 14.51 6.08
N LYS A 49 1.36 13.24 6.35
CA LYS A 49 0.50 12.84 7.49
C LYS A 49 1.30 12.15 8.59
N ASN A 50 0.80 12.28 9.82
CA ASN A 50 1.32 11.54 10.97
C ASN A 50 0.78 10.09 10.98
N PRO A 51 1.41 9.16 11.72
CA PRO A 51 1.01 7.75 11.74
C PRO A 51 -0.45 7.52 12.16
N THR A 52 -0.93 8.30 13.15
CA THR A 52 -2.30 8.17 13.68
C THR A 52 -3.35 8.54 12.63
N HIS A 53 -3.13 9.62 11.88
CA HIS A 53 -4.02 10.03 10.79
C HIS A 53 -4.03 9.02 9.66
N LEU A 54 -2.87 8.50 9.25
CA LEU A 54 -2.79 7.45 8.22
C LEU A 54 -3.57 6.19 8.62
N ARG A 55 -3.45 5.78 9.89
CA ARG A 55 -4.21 4.66 10.43
C ARG A 55 -5.71 4.93 10.41
N ALA A 56 -6.14 6.12 10.83
CA ALA A 56 -7.54 6.50 10.84
C ALA A 56 -8.13 6.51 9.42
N ASP A 57 -7.44 7.12 8.46
CA ASP A 57 -7.83 7.14 7.05
C ASP A 57 -7.98 5.72 6.50
N ARG A 58 -7.00 4.84 6.75
CA ARG A 58 -7.07 3.44 6.31
C ARG A 58 -8.26 2.71 6.93
N GLN A 59 -8.54 2.92 8.21
CA GLN A 59 -9.67 2.30 8.91
C GLN A 59 -11.01 2.79 8.35
N GLU A 60 -11.13 4.09 8.07
CA GLU A 60 -12.34 4.67 7.48
C GLU A 60 -12.61 4.11 6.09
N ILE A 61 -11.59 4.04 5.23
CA ILE A 61 -11.71 3.47 3.89
C ILE A 61 -12.07 1.98 3.97
N ALA A 62 -11.47 1.23 4.89
CA ALA A 62 -11.81 -0.18 5.10
C ALA A 62 -13.27 -0.39 5.53
N LEU A 63 -13.77 0.47 6.44
CA LEU A 63 -15.16 0.45 6.86
C LEU A 63 -16.10 0.80 5.70
N HIS A 64 -15.72 1.78 4.87
CA HIS A 64 -16.48 2.15 3.69
C HIS A 64 -16.56 0.99 2.69
N LEU A 65 -15.44 0.31 2.43
CA LEU A 65 -15.40 -0.88 1.58
C LEU A 65 -16.32 -1.98 2.10
N ALA A 66 -16.23 -2.30 3.39
CA ALA A 66 -17.05 -3.32 4.01
C ALA A 66 -18.55 -3.01 3.87
N ARG A 67 -18.96 -1.77 4.18
CA ARG A 67 -20.34 -1.31 4.02
C ARG A 67 -20.83 -1.43 2.58
N ARG A 68 -20.00 -0.99 1.62
CA ARG A 68 -20.37 -1.03 0.20
C ARG A 68 -20.49 -2.47 -0.29
N ALA A 69 -19.53 -3.34 0.03
CA ALA A 69 -19.58 -4.75 -0.32
C ALA A 69 -20.81 -5.45 0.30
N SER A 70 -21.09 -5.21 1.58
CA SER A 70 -22.27 -5.76 2.25
C SER A 70 -23.57 -5.32 1.59
N SER A 71 -23.66 -4.06 1.10
CA SER A 71 -24.85 -3.57 0.39
C SER A 71 -25.15 -4.31 -0.92
N LEU A 72 -24.16 -5.01 -1.48
CA LEU A 72 -24.29 -5.75 -2.74
C LEU A 72 -24.64 -7.24 -2.54
N ILE A 73 -24.48 -7.79 -1.34
CA ILE A 73 -24.85 -9.19 -1.03
C ILE A 73 -26.30 -9.53 -1.43
N PRO A 74 -27.32 -8.69 -1.17
CA PRO A 74 -28.70 -9.00 -1.53
C PRO A 74 -29.04 -8.73 -3.00
N LEU A 75 -28.09 -8.26 -3.82
CA LEU A 75 -28.32 -7.78 -5.19
C LEU A 75 -27.44 -8.55 -6.18
N ILE A 76 -27.86 -8.60 -7.45
CA ILE A 76 -26.94 -8.93 -8.54
C ILE A 76 -26.09 -7.67 -8.78
N PRO A 77 -24.76 -7.70 -8.58
CA PRO A 77 -23.93 -6.50 -8.72
C PRO A 77 -23.91 -6.01 -10.17
N THR A 78 -24.15 -4.73 -10.38
CA THR A 78 -23.93 -4.10 -11.69
C THR A 78 -22.44 -3.81 -11.91
N ALA A 79 -22.05 -3.59 -13.18
CA ALA A 79 -20.68 -3.19 -13.51
C ALA A 79 -20.26 -1.88 -12.78
N GLU A 80 -21.18 -0.94 -12.60
CA GLU A 80 -20.93 0.30 -11.85
C GLU A 80 -20.63 0.00 -10.37
N ASN A 81 -21.38 -0.92 -9.76
CA ASN A 81 -21.14 -1.32 -8.37
C ASN A 81 -19.76 -1.97 -8.21
N LEU A 82 -19.38 -2.84 -9.15
CA LEU A 82 -18.07 -3.50 -9.13
C LEU A 82 -16.93 -2.51 -9.35
N LEU A 83 -17.11 -1.52 -10.23
CA LEU A 83 -16.15 -0.44 -10.44
C LEU A 83 -15.95 0.40 -9.18
N GLU A 84 -17.03 0.71 -8.46
CA GLU A 84 -16.96 1.45 -7.21
C GLU A 84 -16.21 0.68 -6.12
N ILE A 85 -16.50 -0.62 -5.96
CA ILE A 85 -15.76 -1.50 -5.04
C ILE A 85 -14.27 -1.54 -5.38
N ARG A 86 -13.94 -1.65 -6.68
CA ARG A 86 -12.55 -1.59 -7.16
C ARG A 86 -11.87 -0.29 -6.75
N LYS A 87 -12.50 0.86 -6.97
CA LYS A 87 -11.96 2.19 -6.59
C LYS A 87 -11.71 2.31 -5.08
N ILE A 88 -12.66 1.86 -4.25
CA ILE A 88 -12.50 1.91 -2.79
C ILE A 88 -11.37 0.97 -2.35
N THR A 89 -11.25 -0.20 -2.99
CA THR A 89 -10.16 -1.16 -2.72
C THR A 89 -8.80 -0.55 -3.08
N GLU A 90 -8.69 0.11 -4.23
CA GLU A 90 -7.46 0.81 -4.65
C GLU A 90 -7.07 1.91 -3.67
N ALA A 91 -8.03 2.70 -3.19
CA ALA A 91 -7.79 3.72 -2.16
C ALA A 91 -7.32 3.10 -0.83
N LEU A 92 -7.88 1.95 -0.43
CA LEU A 92 -7.46 1.24 0.77
C LEU A 92 -6.02 0.75 0.66
N ILE A 93 -5.63 0.20 -0.50
CA ILE A 93 -4.26 -0.24 -0.77
C ILE A 93 -3.30 0.95 -0.65
N THR A 94 -3.60 2.07 -1.31
CA THR A 94 -2.78 3.29 -1.25
C THR A 94 -2.60 3.81 0.17
N ALA A 95 -3.68 3.88 0.96
CA ALA A 95 -3.61 4.31 2.36
C ALA A 95 -2.79 3.34 3.23
N SER A 96 -2.91 2.03 2.97
CA SER A 96 -2.15 1.01 3.68
C SER A 96 -0.64 1.11 3.40
N ILE A 97 -0.26 1.33 2.14
CA ILE A 97 1.14 1.52 1.75
C ILE A 97 1.70 2.80 2.39
N ALA A 98 0.92 3.89 2.43
CA ALA A 98 1.34 5.11 3.11
C ALA A 98 1.59 4.90 4.61
N GLU A 99 0.70 4.17 5.31
CA GLU A 99 0.89 3.81 6.73
C GLU A 99 2.16 2.97 6.94
N ILE A 100 2.38 1.94 6.09
CA ILE A 100 3.58 1.07 6.17
C ILE A 100 4.85 1.91 6.03
N ARG A 101 4.94 2.76 4.99
CA ARG A 101 6.09 3.64 4.74
C ARG A 101 6.38 4.56 5.93
N LYS A 102 5.33 5.15 6.50
CA LYS A 102 5.49 6.04 7.66
C LYS A 102 6.06 5.27 8.85
N ASN A 103 5.57 4.06 9.11
CA ASN A 103 6.04 3.23 10.21
C ASN A 103 7.47 2.72 9.99
N GLU A 104 7.86 2.40 8.76
CA GLU A 104 9.23 2.03 8.41
C GLU A 104 10.21 3.19 8.61
N ASN A 105 9.83 4.42 8.22
CA ASN A 105 10.64 5.61 8.47
C ASN A 105 10.82 5.90 9.97
N VAL A 106 9.75 5.78 10.76
CA VAL A 106 9.85 5.92 12.23
C VAL A 106 10.77 4.86 12.84
N SER A 107 10.70 3.61 12.35
CA SER A 107 11.55 2.51 12.80
C SER A 107 13.03 2.73 12.44
N MET A 108 13.31 3.31 11.28
CA MET A 108 14.66 3.71 10.86
C MET A 108 15.22 4.84 11.74
N GLU A 109 14.44 5.89 11.99
CA GLU A 109 14.83 7.02 12.86
C GLU A 109 15.11 6.58 14.30
N GLN A 110 14.37 5.60 14.81
CA GLN A 110 14.60 5.02 16.13
C GLN A 110 15.84 4.12 16.19
N LYS A 111 16.18 3.43 15.10
CA LYS A 111 17.41 2.62 15.00
C LYS A 111 18.68 3.44 14.81
N THR A 112 18.58 4.65 14.27
CA THR A 112 19.72 5.57 14.06
C THR A 112 19.97 6.55 15.21
N GLY A 113 19.42 6.28 16.40
CA GLY A 113 19.54 7.15 17.58
C GLY A 113 20.94 7.76 17.81
N ALA A 114 20.98 9.09 17.66
CA ALA A 114 21.80 10.07 18.39
C ALA A 114 23.34 9.92 18.41
N ALA A 115 24.02 10.69 17.55
CA ALA A 115 25.27 11.32 17.98
C ALA A 115 24.93 12.65 18.69
N PRO A 116 25.31 12.86 19.96
CA PRO A 116 25.14 14.16 20.59
C PRO A 116 26.11 15.14 19.90
N SER A 117 25.57 16.18 19.27
CA SER A 117 26.38 17.34 18.91
C SER A 117 26.84 17.99 20.21
N GLN A 118 28.08 17.70 20.61
CA GLN A 118 28.76 18.48 21.63
C GLN A 118 28.87 19.91 21.11
N LYS A 119 28.20 20.83 21.79
CA LYS A 119 28.53 22.25 21.75
C LYS A 119 29.97 22.38 22.24
N THR A 120 30.85 22.87 21.38
CA THR A 120 32.13 23.46 21.77
C THR A 120 31.91 24.96 21.93
N ASP A 121 31.95 25.42 23.17
CA ASP A 121 32.40 26.77 23.51
C ASP A 121 33.94 26.79 23.51
#